data_AF-A0AB39AMD0-F1
#
_entry.id   AF-A0AB39AMD0-F1
#
_cell.length_a   1.000
_cell.length_b   1.000
_cell.length_c   1.000
_cell.angle_alpha   90.00
_cell.angle_beta   90.00
_cell.angle_gamma   90.00
#
_symmetry.space_group_name_H-M   'P 1'
#
loop_
_entity.id
_entity.type
_entity.pdbx_description
1 polymer ?
#
loop_
_entity_poly.entity_id
_entity_poly.type
_entity_poly.pdbx_seq_one_letter_code
_entity_poly.pdbx_strand_id
1 'polypeptide(L)'
;MSNINLIDLRIKIMLEVLSLCSINISDDFNSQIISILELDNIRDYGFVIDSLYLLEDTQLAKDDFYNHGINIHESRNEKFGEAYLRMYGIFNACYLQLQALIALSSKLKIPFSKSEADELPIFLFRTYYASHTVNTGYSSDRRSYILDRHALLNGSVEGYSSNTNGEDHFVKADILELLYEWDHFLAKNLKSMSSKFTDKIEIIPHDEFDLSKISELIKSEAEIES
;
A
#
# COMPACT_ATOMS: atom_id res chain seq x y z
N MET A 1 -1.03 -13.41 -13.50
CA MET A 1 0.07 -13.25 -12.53
C MET A 1 -0.33 -12.13 -11.59
N SER A 2 -0.14 -12.29 -10.27
CA SER A 2 -0.73 -11.38 -9.27
C SER A 2 -0.11 -9.99 -9.33
N ASN A 3 -0.94 -8.95 -9.18
CA ASN A 3 -0.51 -7.55 -9.06
C ASN A 3 0.53 -7.37 -7.91
N ILE A 4 0.54 -8.26 -6.92
CA ILE A 4 1.52 -8.35 -5.83
C ILE A 4 2.96 -8.35 -6.35
N ASN A 5 3.28 -9.24 -7.31
CA ASN A 5 4.64 -9.32 -7.84
C ASN A 5 5.07 -8.03 -8.54
N LEU A 6 4.14 -7.31 -9.18
CA LEU A 6 4.40 -6.02 -9.81
C LEU A 6 4.63 -4.92 -8.77
N ILE A 7 3.87 -4.93 -7.67
CA ILE A 7 4.03 -3.96 -6.58
C ILE A 7 5.42 -4.08 -5.96
N ASP A 8 5.82 -5.29 -5.57
CA ASP A 8 7.14 -5.55 -5.00
C ASP A 8 8.26 -5.10 -5.92
N LEU A 9 8.12 -5.42 -7.20
CA LEU A 9 9.14 -5.10 -8.20
C LEU A 9 9.28 -3.60 -8.39
N ARG A 10 8.18 -2.85 -8.45
CA ARG A 10 8.19 -1.38 -8.56
C ARG A 10 8.81 -0.72 -7.34
N ILE A 11 8.49 -1.21 -6.13
CA ILE A 11 9.11 -0.73 -4.89
C ILE A 11 10.63 -0.97 -4.93
N LYS A 12 11.06 -2.18 -5.31
CA LYS A 12 12.47 -2.55 -5.45
C LYS A 12 13.20 -1.70 -6.49
N ILE A 13 12.60 -1.44 -7.65
CA ILE A 13 13.16 -0.56 -8.69
C ILE A 13 13.43 0.83 -8.11
N MET A 14 12.45 1.43 -7.44
CA MET A 14 12.60 2.77 -6.86
C MET A 14 13.68 2.81 -5.78
N LEU A 15 13.71 1.81 -4.87
CA LEU A 15 14.74 1.70 -3.83
C LEU A 15 16.14 1.50 -4.42
N GLU A 16 16.28 0.70 -5.47
CA GLU A 16 17.56 0.46 -6.13
C GLU A 16 18.07 1.73 -6.83
N VAL A 17 17.20 2.49 -7.50
CA VAL A 17 17.59 3.79 -8.08
C VAL A 17 18.08 4.74 -6.98
N LEU A 18 17.41 4.79 -5.82
CA LEU A 18 17.88 5.62 -4.70
C LEU A 18 19.23 5.15 -4.15
N SER A 19 19.44 3.85 -4.06
CA SER A 19 20.72 3.27 -3.66
C SER A 19 21.84 3.71 -4.61
N LEU A 20 21.62 3.62 -5.93
CA LEU A 20 22.56 4.10 -6.94
C LEU A 20 22.84 5.61 -6.78
N CYS A 21 21.79 6.41 -6.57
CA CYS A 21 21.97 7.84 -6.30
C CYS A 21 22.80 8.09 -5.04
N SER A 22 22.67 7.28 -3.98
CA SER A 22 23.41 7.48 -2.72
C SER A 22 24.90 7.18 -2.79
N ILE A 23 25.31 6.19 -3.60
CA ILE A 23 26.71 5.77 -3.69
C ILE A 23 27.52 6.77 -4.53
N ASN A 24 26.87 7.43 -5.48
CA ASN A 24 27.46 8.35 -6.44
C ASN A 24 27.89 9.71 -5.87
N ILE A 25 27.63 10.02 -4.59
CA ILE A 25 27.73 11.40 -4.11
C ILE A 25 28.77 11.58 -3.01
N SER A 26 30.01 11.82 -3.42
CA SER A 26 31.03 12.42 -2.56
C SER A 26 30.85 13.93 -2.50
N ASP A 27 30.61 14.43 -1.29
CA ASP A 27 30.61 15.83 -0.81
C ASP A 27 29.35 16.70 -0.99
N ASP A 28 28.36 16.36 -1.84
CA ASP A 28 27.12 17.17 -1.99
C ASP A 28 25.84 16.34 -2.23
N PHE A 29 25.61 15.31 -1.39
CA PHE A 29 24.47 14.38 -1.52
C PHE A 29 23.13 15.10 -1.65
N ASN A 30 22.92 16.07 -0.78
CA ASN A 30 21.64 16.76 -0.67
C ASN A 30 21.28 17.51 -1.95
N SER A 31 22.19 18.30 -2.52
CA SER A 31 21.87 19.10 -3.72
C SER A 31 21.65 18.21 -4.93
N GLN A 32 22.41 17.12 -5.04
CA GLN A 32 22.27 16.18 -6.16
C GLN A 32 20.98 15.39 -6.09
N ILE A 33 20.61 14.81 -4.94
CA ILE A 33 19.35 14.04 -4.84
C ILE A 33 18.13 14.94 -5.04
N ILE A 34 18.19 16.18 -4.54
CA ILE A 34 17.18 17.21 -4.81
C ILE A 34 17.05 17.45 -6.32
N SER A 35 18.17 17.60 -7.02
CA SER A 35 18.20 17.84 -8.47
C SER A 35 17.69 16.64 -9.27
N ILE A 36 18.15 15.43 -8.95
CA ILE A 36 17.80 14.19 -9.67
C ILE A 36 16.30 13.90 -9.58
N LEU A 37 15.74 14.00 -8.37
CA LEU A 37 14.33 13.71 -8.11
C LEU A 37 13.41 14.93 -8.25
N GLU A 38 13.97 16.10 -8.58
CA GLU A 38 13.25 17.38 -8.75
C GLU A 38 12.47 17.82 -7.50
N LEU A 39 13.06 17.57 -6.34
CA LEU A 39 12.47 17.87 -5.03
C LEU A 39 12.63 19.36 -4.71
N ASP A 40 11.81 19.88 -3.81
CA ASP A 40 11.93 21.29 -3.41
C ASP A 40 13.04 21.48 -2.35
N ASN A 41 13.33 20.44 -1.57
CA ASN A 41 14.34 20.46 -0.51
C ASN A 41 14.69 19.04 -0.02
N ILE A 42 15.73 18.92 0.81
CA ILE A 42 16.19 17.62 1.34
C ILE A 42 15.17 16.95 2.28
N ARG A 43 14.29 17.72 2.93
CA ARG A 43 13.26 17.14 3.77
C ARG A 43 12.23 16.36 2.93
N ASP A 44 11.97 16.78 1.70
CA ASP A 44 11.12 16.05 0.77
C ASP A 44 11.71 14.69 0.38
N TYR A 45 13.04 14.58 0.30
CA TYR A 45 13.71 13.29 0.10
C TYR A 45 13.47 12.35 1.29
N GLY A 46 13.50 12.87 2.53
CA GLY A 46 13.13 12.09 3.71
C GLY A 46 11.71 11.52 3.60
N PHE A 47 10.73 12.32 3.18
CA PHE A 47 9.38 11.83 2.92
C PHE A 47 9.31 10.76 1.83
N VAL A 48 10.13 10.87 0.77
CA VAL A 48 10.20 9.86 -0.30
C VAL A 48 10.72 8.53 0.26
N ILE A 49 11.84 8.55 0.97
CA ILE A 49 12.44 7.34 1.57
C ILE A 49 11.49 6.69 2.58
N ASP A 50 10.93 7.47 3.51
CA ASP A 50 10.00 6.97 4.53
C ASP A 50 8.77 6.32 3.88
N SER A 51 8.28 6.90 2.79
CA SER A 51 7.13 6.35 2.06
C SER A 51 7.47 5.03 1.34
N LEU A 52 8.68 4.90 0.78
CA LEU A 52 9.09 3.67 0.11
C LEU A 52 9.28 2.51 1.10
N TYR A 53 9.90 2.76 2.26
CA TYR A 53 10.00 1.74 3.31
C TYR A 53 8.63 1.41 3.90
N LEU A 54 7.75 2.39 4.08
CA LEU A 54 6.37 2.11 4.50
C LEU A 54 5.63 1.23 3.49
N LEU A 55 5.83 1.45 2.19
CA LEU A 55 5.28 0.59 1.13
C LEU A 55 5.85 -0.83 1.20
N GLU A 56 7.16 -0.99 1.39
CA GLU A 56 7.83 -2.30 1.52
C GLU A 56 7.33 -3.06 2.75
N ASP A 57 7.34 -2.44 3.95
CA ASP A 57 6.92 -3.08 5.20
C ASP A 57 5.45 -3.52 5.15
N THR A 58 4.58 -2.69 4.59
CA THR A 58 3.15 -3.01 4.46
C THR A 58 2.89 -4.05 3.38
N GLN A 59 3.74 -4.13 2.36
CA GLN A 59 3.65 -5.18 1.35
C GLN A 59 4.12 -6.52 1.91
N LEU A 60 5.19 -6.57 2.72
CA LEU A 60 5.58 -7.76 3.46
C LEU A 60 4.46 -8.28 4.37
N ALA A 61 3.73 -7.37 5.04
CA ALA A 61 2.56 -7.74 5.84
C ALA A 61 1.42 -8.34 4.99
N LYS A 62 1.23 -7.84 3.76
CA LYS A 62 0.26 -8.41 2.82
C LYS A 62 0.69 -9.76 2.30
N ASP A 63 1.96 -9.94 1.98
CA ASP A 63 2.49 -11.23 1.53
C ASP A 63 2.33 -12.30 2.60
N ASP A 64 2.60 -11.97 3.87
CA ASP A 64 2.30 -12.87 4.99
C ASP A 64 0.82 -13.25 5.05
N PHE A 65 -0.07 -12.28 4.84
CA PHE A 65 -1.51 -12.54 4.79
C PHE A 65 -1.90 -13.43 3.61
N TYR A 66 -1.37 -13.21 2.41
CA TYR A 66 -1.66 -14.05 1.25
C TYR A 66 -1.16 -15.49 1.43
N ASN A 67 -0.02 -15.68 2.11
CA ASN A 67 0.57 -16.98 2.35
C ASN A 67 -0.15 -17.78 3.45
N HIS A 68 -0.68 -17.10 4.47
CA HIS A 68 -1.22 -17.76 5.67
C HIS A 68 -2.73 -17.54 5.88
N GLY A 69 -3.32 -16.59 5.17
CA GLY A 69 -4.72 -16.20 5.31
C GLY A 69 -5.05 -15.58 6.67
N ILE A 70 -6.35 -15.63 6.99
CA ILE A 70 -6.90 -15.05 8.23
C ILE A 70 -6.61 -15.90 9.48
N ASN A 71 -6.31 -17.20 9.33
CA ASN A 71 -6.04 -18.13 10.42
C ASN A 71 -4.74 -18.92 10.15
N ILE A 72 -3.68 -18.70 10.92
CA ILE A 72 -2.40 -19.44 10.78
C ILE A 72 -2.40 -20.73 11.59
N HIS A 73 -3.13 -20.79 12.69
CA HIS A 73 -3.22 -21.98 13.55
C HIS A 73 -4.44 -22.83 13.19
N GLU A 74 -4.57 -24.07 13.71
CA GLU A 74 -5.66 -25.01 13.34
C GLU A 74 -6.89 -25.02 14.28
N SER A 75 -6.79 -24.58 15.55
CA SER A 75 -7.92 -24.58 16.54
C SER A 75 -8.92 -23.41 16.47
N ARG A 76 -10.15 -23.60 15.95
CA ARG A 76 -11.10 -22.48 15.66
C ARG A 76 -11.59 -21.62 16.84
N ASN A 77 -11.63 -22.12 18.08
CA ASN A 77 -12.32 -21.46 19.20
C ASN A 77 -11.47 -20.45 19.99
N GLU A 78 -10.14 -20.46 19.85
CA GLU A 78 -9.22 -19.55 20.56
C GLU A 78 -8.72 -18.38 19.66
N LYS A 79 -9.22 -18.30 18.42
CA LYS A 79 -8.59 -17.55 17.31
C LYS A 79 -9.23 -16.24 16.89
N PHE A 80 -10.43 -15.91 17.38
CA PHE A 80 -11.09 -14.69 16.91
C PHE A 80 -10.23 -13.45 17.15
N GLY A 81 -9.52 -13.38 18.28
CA GLY A 81 -8.59 -12.28 18.56
C GLY A 81 -7.48 -12.15 17.52
N GLU A 82 -6.88 -13.26 17.10
CA GLU A 82 -5.83 -13.28 16.08
C GLU A 82 -6.38 -12.93 14.69
N ALA A 83 -7.48 -13.56 14.28
CA ALA A 83 -8.16 -13.23 13.03
C ALA A 83 -8.55 -11.73 12.97
N TYR A 84 -9.00 -11.20 14.10
CA TYR A 84 -9.33 -9.78 14.25
C TYR A 84 -8.09 -8.89 14.10
N LEU A 85 -6.97 -9.25 14.75
CA LEU A 85 -5.70 -8.54 14.60
C LEU A 85 -5.17 -8.59 13.17
N ARG A 86 -5.35 -9.70 12.45
CA ARG A 86 -4.94 -9.83 11.04
C ARG A 86 -5.78 -8.99 10.11
N MET A 87 -7.10 -9.02 10.24
CA MET A 87 -8.00 -8.12 9.51
C MET A 87 -7.67 -6.65 9.81
N TYR A 88 -7.44 -6.32 11.07
CA TYR A 88 -7.05 -4.97 11.48
C TYR A 88 -5.72 -4.56 10.84
N GLY A 89 -4.72 -5.45 10.88
CA GLY A 89 -3.39 -5.23 10.31
C GLY A 89 -3.46 -5.01 8.81
N ILE A 90 -4.18 -5.87 8.07
CA ILE A 90 -4.23 -5.81 6.61
C ILE A 90 -4.97 -4.57 6.09
N PHE A 91 -6.08 -4.20 6.73
CA PHE A 91 -6.81 -2.97 6.38
C PHE A 91 -5.98 -1.71 6.68
N ASN A 92 -5.22 -1.71 7.77
CA ASN A 92 -4.32 -0.60 8.07
C ASN A 92 -3.08 -0.59 7.15
N ALA A 93 -2.57 -1.74 6.72
CA ALA A 93 -1.50 -1.81 5.73
C ALA A 93 -1.93 -1.11 4.43
N CYS A 94 -3.10 -1.44 3.88
CA CYS A 94 -3.63 -0.76 2.68
C CYS A 94 -3.81 0.76 2.88
N TYR A 95 -4.25 1.18 4.07
CA TYR A 95 -4.38 2.61 4.39
C TYR A 95 -3.03 3.32 4.48
N LEU A 96 -2.02 2.68 5.08
CA LEU A 96 -0.66 3.21 5.14
C LEU A 96 -0.04 3.29 3.75
N GLN A 97 -0.27 2.30 2.89
CA GLN A 97 0.12 2.35 1.47
C GLN A 97 -0.54 3.53 0.75
N LEU A 98 -1.83 3.82 1.00
CA LEU A 98 -2.47 5.03 0.47
C LEU A 98 -1.80 6.32 0.96
N GLN A 99 -1.45 6.41 2.25
CA GLN A 99 -0.76 7.61 2.76
C GLN A 99 0.62 7.79 2.12
N ALA A 100 1.36 6.69 1.91
CA ALA A 100 2.63 6.70 1.18
C ALA A 100 2.46 7.16 -0.27
N LEU A 101 1.43 6.68 -0.98
CA LEU A 101 1.12 7.14 -2.34
C LEU A 101 0.84 8.65 -2.38
N ILE A 102 0.01 9.16 -1.47
CA ILE A 102 -0.29 10.60 -1.40
C ILE A 102 0.97 11.42 -1.17
N ALA A 103 1.83 10.98 -0.24
CA ALA A 103 3.09 11.65 0.06
C ALA A 103 4.03 11.64 -1.16
N LEU A 104 4.27 10.46 -1.75
CA LEU A 104 5.12 10.31 -2.95
C LEU A 104 4.60 11.15 -4.10
N SER A 105 3.32 11.07 -4.42
CA SER A 105 2.70 11.87 -5.49
C SER A 105 2.90 13.37 -5.27
N SER A 106 2.72 13.84 -4.04
CA SER A 106 2.95 15.24 -3.71
C SER A 106 4.41 15.65 -3.89
N LYS A 107 5.37 14.85 -3.38
CA LYS A 107 6.81 15.20 -3.40
C LYS A 107 7.43 15.07 -4.79
N LEU A 108 7.01 14.05 -5.53
CA LEU A 108 7.48 13.78 -6.88
C LEU A 108 6.68 14.54 -7.95
N LYS A 109 5.68 15.33 -7.55
CA LYS A 109 4.83 16.13 -8.45
C LYS A 109 4.11 15.25 -9.49
N ILE A 110 3.66 14.07 -9.07
CA ILE A 110 2.93 13.10 -9.90
C ILE A 110 1.43 13.28 -9.64
N PRO A 111 0.59 13.47 -10.69
CA PRO A 111 -0.86 13.56 -10.51
C PRO A 111 -1.42 12.33 -9.79
N PHE A 112 -2.26 12.56 -8.79
CA PHE A 112 -2.92 11.51 -8.02
C PHE A 112 -4.35 11.88 -7.70
N SER A 113 -5.27 10.94 -7.96
CA SER A 113 -6.69 11.11 -7.69
C SER A 113 -7.04 10.46 -6.34
N LYS A 114 -7.08 11.26 -5.27
CA LYS A 114 -7.52 10.74 -3.97
C LYS A 114 -8.96 10.23 -4.02
N SER A 115 -9.84 10.84 -4.82
CA SER A 115 -11.22 10.40 -4.94
C SER A 115 -11.33 8.98 -5.51
N GLU A 116 -10.44 8.58 -6.43
CA GLU A 116 -10.40 7.19 -6.93
C GLU A 116 -10.05 6.20 -5.80
N ALA A 117 -9.16 6.60 -4.87
CA ALA A 117 -8.86 5.79 -3.70
C ALA A 117 -10.03 5.76 -2.69
N ASP A 118 -10.67 6.90 -2.44
CA ASP A 118 -11.78 7.02 -1.48
C ASP A 118 -13.01 6.16 -1.87
N GLU A 119 -13.14 5.81 -3.15
CA GLU A 119 -14.19 4.92 -3.68
C GLU A 119 -13.91 3.42 -3.46
N LEU A 120 -12.69 3.04 -3.04
CA LEU A 120 -12.34 1.63 -2.86
C LEU A 120 -13.03 1.02 -1.63
N PRO A 121 -13.73 -0.12 -1.78
CA PRO A 121 -14.49 -0.74 -0.69
C PRO A 121 -13.65 -1.05 0.56
N ILE A 122 -12.36 -1.36 0.40
CA ILE A 122 -11.48 -1.68 1.55
C ILE A 122 -11.43 -0.56 2.59
N PHE A 123 -11.52 0.71 2.19
CA PHE A 123 -11.51 1.84 3.13
C PHE A 123 -12.85 2.05 3.84
N LEU A 124 -13.94 1.68 3.16
CA LEU A 124 -15.26 1.61 3.78
C LEU A 124 -15.27 0.53 4.87
N PHE A 125 -14.82 -0.68 4.55
CA PHE A 125 -14.74 -1.80 5.50
C PHE A 125 -13.72 -1.55 6.62
N ARG A 126 -12.60 -0.86 6.33
CA ARG A 126 -11.68 -0.37 7.36
C ARG A 126 -12.39 0.57 8.32
N THR A 127 -13.18 1.51 7.81
CA THR A 127 -13.94 2.44 8.65
C THR A 127 -14.95 1.71 9.53
N TYR A 128 -15.59 0.65 9.01
CA TYR A 128 -16.57 -0.12 9.76
C TYR A 128 -15.94 -0.99 10.86
N TYR A 129 -14.81 -1.63 10.58
CA TYR A 129 -14.32 -2.73 11.43
C TYR A 129 -12.91 -2.52 12.00
N ALA A 130 -12.09 -1.64 11.42
CA ALA A 130 -10.68 -1.48 11.76
C ALA A 130 -10.27 -0.06 12.21
N SER A 131 -11.16 0.95 12.14
CA SER A 131 -10.92 2.25 12.80
C SER A 131 -11.53 2.34 14.20
N HIS A 132 -12.17 1.27 14.70
CA HIS A 132 -12.70 1.12 16.07
C HIS A 132 -13.57 2.30 16.56
N THR A 133 -14.30 2.96 15.67
CA THR A 133 -15.24 3.97 16.13
C THR A 133 -16.56 3.27 16.44
N VAL A 134 -17.03 3.39 17.69
CA VAL A 134 -18.44 3.14 18.06
C VAL A 134 -19.41 4.14 17.40
N ASN A 135 -18.90 4.90 16.43
CA ASN A 135 -19.49 6.04 15.76
C ASN A 135 -18.70 6.30 14.46
N THR A 136 -19.02 5.56 13.40
CA THR A 136 -18.35 5.67 12.09
C THR A 136 -18.84 6.86 11.25
N GLY A 137 -19.54 7.83 11.83
CA GLY A 137 -20.14 8.95 11.10
C GLY A 137 -19.41 10.29 11.30
N TYR A 138 -18.89 10.86 10.21
CA TYR A 138 -18.70 12.31 10.08
C TYR A 138 -20.05 12.98 9.73
N SER A 139 -21.07 12.88 10.59
CA SER A 139 -22.36 13.64 10.61
C SER A 139 -23.46 12.89 11.38
N SER A 140 -24.71 13.36 11.31
CA SER A 140 -25.89 12.98 12.10
C SER A 140 -26.35 11.52 12.00
N ASP A 141 -25.72 10.68 11.17
CA ASP A 141 -26.08 9.27 10.98
C ASP A 141 -24.96 8.36 11.55
N ARG A 142 -24.88 8.34 12.88
CA ARG A 142 -23.85 7.60 13.62
C ARG A 142 -24.12 6.10 13.54
N ARG A 143 -23.25 5.35 12.85
CA ARG A 143 -23.37 3.89 12.73
C ARG A 143 -22.29 3.18 13.54
N SER A 144 -22.64 2.03 14.11
CA SER A 144 -21.70 1.12 14.77
C SER A 144 -21.92 -0.28 14.23
N TYR A 145 -20.90 -0.87 13.62
CA TYR A 145 -21.00 -2.18 13.00
C TYR A 145 -20.59 -3.28 13.97
N ILE A 146 -21.45 -4.28 14.11
CA ILE A 146 -21.17 -5.52 14.83
C ILE A 146 -20.65 -6.53 13.81
N LEU A 147 -19.42 -6.98 14.00
CA LEU A 147 -18.75 -7.95 13.14
C LEU A 147 -19.23 -9.38 13.43
N ASP A 148 -19.60 -10.11 12.39
CA ASP A 148 -19.83 -11.55 12.45
C ASP A 148 -18.49 -12.28 12.60
N ARG A 149 -18.31 -12.91 13.76
CA ARG A 149 -17.08 -13.64 14.11
C ARG A 149 -16.90 -14.90 13.28
N HIS A 150 -17.99 -15.58 12.91
CA HIS A 150 -17.92 -16.79 12.10
C HIS A 150 -17.54 -16.45 10.66
N ALA A 151 -18.09 -15.36 10.12
CA ALA A 151 -17.70 -14.86 8.81
C ALA A 151 -16.22 -14.48 8.75
N LEU A 152 -15.72 -13.76 9.77
CA LEU A 152 -14.30 -13.39 9.84
C LEU A 152 -13.39 -14.62 9.85
N LEU A 153 -13.72 -15.63 10.65
CA LEU A 153 -12.95 -16.87 10.70
C LEU A 153 -12.96 -17.64 9.37
N ASN A 154 -13.85 -17.31 8.44
CA ASN A 154 -13.90 -17.87 7.09
C ASN A 154 -13.34 -16.92 6.02
N GLY A 155 -12.72 -15.79 6.40
CA GLY A 155 -12.08 -14.85 5.46
C GLY A 155 -12.98 -13.74 4.94
N SER A 156 -14.18 -13.57 5.49
CA SER A 156 -15.12 -12.52 5.08
C SER A 156 -15.35 -11.49 6.19
N VAL A 157 -15.52 -10.23 5.82
CA VAL A 157 -15.94 -9.17 6.72
C VAL A 157 -17.44 -8.94 6.54
N GLU A 158 -18.22 -9.42 7.51
CA GLU A 158 -19.68 -9.35 7.49
C GLU A 158 -20.20 -8.76 8.79
N GLY A 159 -21.33 -8.08 8.72
CA GLY A 159 -21.97 -7.60 9.93
C GLY A 159 -23.10 -6.64 9.65
N TYR A 160 -23.57 -6.03 10.72
CA TYR A 160 -24.70 -5.13 10.64
C TYR A 160 -24.58 -3.96 11.62
N SER A 161 -25.29 -2.89 11.30
CA SER A 161 -25.47 -1.72 12.17
C SER A 161 -26.96 -1.55 12.44
N SER A 162 -27.35 -1.58 13.71
CA SER A 162 -28.76 -1.47 14.16
C SER A 162 -29.05 -0.19 14.97
N ASN A 163 -28.07 0.72 15.07
CA ASN A 163 -28.22 2.00 15.80
C ASN A 163 -28.66 3.15 14.89
N THR A 164 -29.39 2.85 13.81
CA THR A 164 -29.91 3.79 12.83
C THR A 164 -31.36 4.17 13.14
N ASN A 165 -31.78 5.37 12.74
CA ASN A 165 -33.20 5.73 12.69
C ASN A 165 -33.84 5.09 11.44
N GLY A 166 -33.93 3.76 11.39
CA GLY A 166 -34.39 3.03 10.21
C GLY A 166 -34.18 1.52 10.31
N GLU A 167 -34.11 0.86 9.15
CA GLU A 167 -33.82 -0.57 9.05
C GLU A 167 -32.34 -0.87 9.37
N ASP A 168 -32.09 -2.10 9.83
CA ASP A 168 -30.75 -2.63 10.05
C ASP A 168 -29.96 -2.60 8.74
N HIS A 169 -28.74 -2.09 8.79
CA HIS A 169 -27.87 -2.02 7.62
C HIS A 169 -26.85 -3.16 7.64
N PHE A 170 -26.97 -4.09 6.69
CA PHE A 170 -26.09 -5.26 6.54
C PHE A 170 -25.01 -5.00 5.49
N VAL A 171 -23.78 -5.42 5.79
CA VAL A 171 -22.63 -5.32 4.87
C VAL A 171 -21.85 -6.62 4.85
N LYS A 172 -21.26 -6.94 3.70
CA LYS A 172 -20.48 -8.14 3.47
C LYS A 172 -19.46 -7.91 2.36
N ALA A 173 -18.24 -8.40 2.57
CA ALA A 173 -17.23 -8.54 1.53
C ALA A 173 -16.26 -9.69 1.84
N ASP A 174 -15.67 -10.28 0.81
CA ASP A 174 -14.54 -11.19 0.94
C ASP A 174 -13.23 -10.39 1.08
N ILE A 175 -12.37 -10.75 2.03
CA ILE A 175 -11.14 -9.98 2.28
C ILE A 175 -10.19 -10.06 1.07
N LEU A 176 -10.09 -11.19 0.38
CA LEU A 176 -9.19 -11.33 -0.77
C LEU A 176 -9.67 -10.50 -1.96
N GLU A 177 -10.99 -10.38 -2.16
CA GLU A 177 -11.57 -9.49 -3.17
C GLU A 177 -11.22 -8.01 -2.89
N LEU A 178 -11.40 -7.57 -1.63
CA LEU A 178 -11.03 -6.21 -1.20
C LEU A 178 -9.54 -5.91 -1.45
N LEU A 179 -8.67 -6.87 -1.14
CA LEU A 179 -7.23 -6.71 -1.36
C LEU A 179 -6.87 -6.74 -2.85
N TYR A 180 -7.54 -7.58 -3.64
CA TYR A 180 -7.31 -7.63 -5.08
C TYR A 180 -7.63 -6.30 -5.78
N GLU A 181 -8.75 -5.66 -5.42
CA GLU A 181 -9.10 -4.33 -5.93
C GLU A 181 -8.06 -3.28 -5.51
N TRP A 182 -7.66 -3.31 -4.24
CA TRP A 182 -6.60 -2.43 -3.73
C TRP A 182 -5.27 -2.64 -4.47
N ASP A 183 -4.86 -3.88 -4.71
CA ASP A 183 -3.61 -4.20 -5.38
C ASP A 183 -3.60 -3.72 -6.82
N HIS A 184 -4.73 -3.80 -7.51
CA HIS A 184 -4.86 -3.26 -8.86
C HIS A 184 -4.67 -1.74 -8.87
N PHE A 185 -5.33 -1.04 -7.93
CA PHE A 185 -5.17 0.41 -7.76
C PHE A 185 -3.73 0.80 -7.40
N LEU A 186 -3.12 0.09 -6.45
CA LEU A 186 -1.75 0.34 -6.00
C LEU A 186 -0.75 0.10 -7.13
N ALA A 187 -0.84 -1.03 -7.82
CA ALA A 187 0.03 -1.34 -8.94
C ALA A 187 -0.03 -0.26 -10.01
N LYS A 188 -1.25 0.16 -10.42
CA LYS A 188 -1.45 1.24 -11.41
C LYS A 188 -0.74 2.53 -11.00
N ASN A 189 -0.89 2.97 -9.75
CA ASN A 189 -0.30 4.23 -9.29
C ASN A 189 1.23 4.13 -9.11
N LEU A 190 1.73 2.99 -8.64
CA LEU A 190 3.17 2.75 -8.53
C LEU A 190 3.88 2.69 -9.89
N LYS A 191 3.18 2.33 -10.97
CA LYS A 191 3.76 2.35 -12.32
C LYS A 191 4.29 3.74 -12.67
N SER A 192 3.43 4.76 -12.55
CA SER A 192 3.79 6.15 -12.85
C SER A 192 4.93 6.66 -11.96
N MET A 193 4.97 6.22 -10.69
CA MET A 193 6.05 6.56 -9.77
C MET A 193 7.36 5.89 -10.18
N SER A 194 7.35 4.57 -10.39
CA SER A 194 8.50 3.80 -10.83
C SER A 194 9.11 4.37 -12.12
N SER A 195 8.28 4.71 -13.11
CA SER A 195 8.73 5.34 -14.36
C SER A 195 9.51 6.63 -14.11
N LYS A 196 9.07 7.47 -13.17
CA LYS A 196 9.80 8.71 -12.83
C LYS A 196 11.17 8.42 -12.24
N PHE A 197 11.39 7.30 -11.55
CA PHE A 197 12.72 6.90 -11.07
C PHE A 197 13.57 6.31 -12.18
N THR A 198 13.00 5.44 -13.02
CA THR A 198 13.74 4.82 -14.12
C THR A 198 14.23 5.84 -15.14
N ASP A 199 13.45 6.90 -15.41
CA ASP A 199 13.85 8.02 -16.27
C ASP A 199 15.09 8.78 -15.75
N LYS A 200 15.44 8.61 -14.47
CA LYS A 200 16.62 9.24 -13.86
C LYS A 200 17.88 8.40 -13.98
N ILE A 201 17.78 7.13 -14.36
CA ILE A 201 18.94 6.23 -14.44
C ILE A 201 19.99 6.79 -15.41
N GLU A 202 19.58 7.36 -16.55
CA GLU A 202 20.49 7.96 -17.54
C GLU A 202 21.31 9.15 -17.01
N ILE A 203 20.86 9.76 -15.91
CA ILE A 203 21.52 10.91 -15.27
C ILE A 203 22.56 10.44 -14.24
N ILE A 204 22.50 9.17 -13.83
CA ILE A 204 23.46 8.58 -12.89
C ILE A 204 24.75 8.22 -13.67
N PRO A 205 25.93 8.71 -13.27
CA PRO A 205 27.20 8.42 -13.93
C PRO A 205 27.43 6.91 -14.06
N HIS A 206 27.47 6.41 -15.28
CA HIS A 206 27.51 4.98 -15.58
C HIS A 206 28.89 4.34 -15.42
N ASP A 207 29.95 5.15 -15.42
CA ASP A 207 31.34 4.67 -15.50
C ASP A 207 31.84 4.01 -14.20
N GLU A 208 31.05 4.09 -13.10
CA GLU A 208 31.41 3.60 -11.77
C GLU A 208 30.45 2.52 -11.20
N PHE A 209 29.39 2.13 -11.93
CA PHE A 209 28.32 1.29 -11.36
C PHE A 209 27.87 0.11 -12.24
N ASP A 210 27.59 -1.01 -11.56
CA ASP A 210 26.93 -2.16 -12.17
C ASP A 210 25.41 -1.93 -12.24
N LEU A 211 24.93 -1.61 -13.44
CA LEU A 211 23.50 -1.42 -13.72
C LEU A 211 22.77 -2.73 -14.06
N SER A 212 23.45 -3.88 -13.99
CA SER A 212 22.86 -5.18 -14.35
C SER A 212 21.62 -5.49 -13.51
N LYS A 213 21.70 -5.23 -12.20
CA LYS A 213 20.60 -5.47 -11.27
C LYS A 213 19.36 -4.64 -11.62
N ILE A 214 19.50 -3.33 -11.80
CA ILE A 214 18.36 -2.47 -12.14
C ILE A 214 17.79 -2.81 -13.52
N SER A 215 18.65 -3.16 -14.49
CA SER A 215 18.23 -3.59 -15.82
C SER A 215 17.44 -4.91 -15.78
N GLU A 216 17.84 -5.86 -14.93
CA GLU A 216 17.13 -7.12 -14.72
C GLU A 216 15.75 -6.90 -14.07
N LEU A 217 15.66 -5.99 -13.10
CA LEU A 217 14.39 -5.64 -12.46
C LEU A 217 13.41 -5.00 -13.47
N ILE A 218 13.88 -4.03 -14.26
CA ILE A 218 13.06 -3.38 -15.30
C ILE A 218 12.59 -4.39 -16.34
N LYS A 219 13.48 -5.30 -16.76
CA LYS A 219 13.13 -6.37 -17.70
C LYS A 219 12.07 -7.31 -17.12
N SER A 220 12.22 -7.69 -15.85
CA SER A 220 11.24 -8.54 -15.15
C SER A 220 9.88 -7.86 -15.06
N GLU A 221 9.82 -6.53 -14.91
CA GLU A 221 8.56 -5.78 -14.87
C GLU A 221 7.86 -5.85 -16.21
N ALA A 222 8.60 -5.60 -17.30
CA ALA A 222 8.08 -5.67 -18.66
C ALA A 222 7.57 -7.07 -19.03
N GLU A 223 8.23 -8.13 -18.57
CA GLU A 223 7.80 -9.53 -18.80
C GLU A 223 6.51 -9.90 -18.06
N ILE A 224 6.27 -9.32 -16.87
CA ILE A 224 5.03 -9.57 -16.12
C ILE A 224 3.85 -8.77 -16.71
N GLU A 225 4.12 -7.61 -17.34
CA GLU A 225 3.10 -6.79 -17.99
C GLU A 225 2.67 -7.30 -19.39
N SER A 226 3.49 -8.11 -20.06
CA SER A 226 3.23 -8.67 -21.41
C SER A 226 2.32 -9.89 -21.40
#